data_AF-A0A142LGW4-F1
#
_entry.id   AF-A0A142LGW4-F1
#
_cell.length_a   1.000
_cell.length_b   1.000
_cell.length_c   1.000
_cell.angle_alpha   90.00
_cell.angle_beta   90.00
_cell.angle_gamma   90.00
#
_symmetry.space_group_name_H-M   'P 1'
#
loop_
_entity.id
_entity.type
_entity.pdbx_description
1 polymer ?
#
loop_
_entity_poly.entity_id
_entity_poly.type
_entity_poly.pdbx_seq_one_letter_code
_entity_poly.pdbx_strand_id
1 'polypeptide(L)'
;MLPAGVHSYSSGISWLHGFYLGVACRETHLNDNLAEIPVAILKQSSTRSDEYLYLQIEALQSFWKGAADTPQRVIEAMKATDPELIKVGTVDYALNIAVREIDLLFRLLENDSVAFNESLIKALERHKKHWSKKNLKNDPNGFIAFGILGLVSIAYERGMTIEVESDYIPKYIFQGDFLK
;
A
#
# COMPACT_ATOMS: atom_id res chain seq x y z
N MET A 1 4.40 -13.21 23.37
CA MET A 1 5.87 -13.14 23.28
C MET A 1 6.19 -12.18 22.15
N LEU A 2 6.59 -10.94 22.44
CA LEU A 2 6.96 -9.97 21.40
C LEU A 2 8.31 -10.40 20.82
N PRO A 3 8.45 -10.76 19.53
CA PRO A 3 9.73 -11.15 19.00
C PRO A 3 10.51 -9.93 18.50
N ALA A 4 11.77 -9.87 18.94
CA ALA A 4 12.88 -9.04 18.47
C ALA A 4 12.78 -7.52 18.73
N GLY A 5 13.89 -6.95 19.23
CA GLY A 5 14.04 -5.52 19.49
C GLY A 5 13.92 -4.67 18.23
N VAL A 6 13.95 -3.35 18.41
CA VAL A 6 13.82 -2.34 17.34
C VAL A 6 15.00 -2.47 16.36
N HIS A 7 14.86 -3.33 15.36
CA HIS A 7 15.82 -3.50 14.27
C HIS A 7 15.31 -2.79 13.01
N SER A 8 16.19 -2.52 12.04
CA SER A 8 15.86 -1.89 10.75
C SER A 8 14.74 -2.60 9.96
N TYR A 9 14.50 -3.88 10.26
CA TYR A 9 13.45 -4.71 9.68
C TYR A 9 12.03 -4.43 10.24
N SER A 10 11.91 -3.71 11.35
CA SER A 10 10.64 -3.28 11.95
C SER A 10 10.29 -1.84 11.54
N SER A 11 10.50 -1.50 10.27
CA SER A 11 10.22 -0.17 9.72
C SER A 11 8.78 -0.07 9.21
N GLY A 12 8.27 1.15 9.04
CA GLY A 12 6.96 1.36 8.42
C GLY A 12 6.90 0.84 6.97
N ILE A 13 7.99 0.95 6.20
CA ILE A 13 8.07 0.40 4.84
C ILE A 13 7.92 -1.12 4.87
N SER A 14 8.61 -1.79 5.79
CA SER A 14 8.52 -3.24 5.96
C SER A 14 7.11 -3.67 6.35
N TRP A 15 6.42 -2.89 7.19
CA TRP A 15 5.02 -3.11 7.53
C TRP A 15 4.12 -3.02 6.28
N LEU A 16 4.26 -1.98 5.45
CA LEU A 16 3.45 -1.82 4.23
C LEU A 16 3.65 -2.99 3.27
N HIS A 17 4.91 -3.36 2.99
CA HIS A 17 5.20 -4.50 2.14
C HIS A 17 4.61 -5.80 2.71
N GLY A 18 4.79 -6.06 4.00
CA GLY A 18 4.25 -7.23 4.67
C GLY A 18 2.72 -7.28 4.61
N PHE A 19 2.05 -6.14 4.80
CA PHE A 19 0.59 -6.06 4.74
C PHE A 19 0.08 -6.36 3.32
N TYR A 20 0.59 -5.68 2.31
CA TYR A 20 0.13 -5.87 0.93
C TYR A 20 0.43 -7.27 0.39
N LEU A 21 1.61 -7.83 0.71
CA LEU A 21 1.95 -9.20 0.35
C LEU A 21 1.08 -10.21 1.10
N GLY A 22 0.81 -9.99 2.40
CA GLY A 22 -0.09 -10.85 3.17
C GLY A 22 -1.47 -10.94 2.52
N VAL A 23 -2.01 -9.79 2.11
CA VAL A 23 -3.28 -9.72 1.37
C VAL A 23 -3.19 -10.46 0.03
N ALA A 24 -2.16 -10.19 -0.77
CA ALA A 24 -1.99 -10.84 -2.08
C ALA A 24 -1.85 -12.38 -1.94
N CYS A 25 -1.23 -12.84 -0.86
CA CYS A 25 -1.04 -14.26 -0.54
C CYS A 25 -2.19 -14.90 0.26
N ARG A 26 -3.25 -14.15 0.60
CA ARG A 26 -4.37 -14.63 1.43
C ARG A 26 -3.96 -15.09 2.84
N GLU A 27 -2.88 -14.51 3.36
CA GLU A 27 -2.34 -14.77 4.69
C GLU A 27 -3.02 -13.89 5.74
N THR A 28 -4.33 -14.09 5.94
CA THR A 28 -5.14 -13.23 6.82
C THR A 28 -4.62 -13.15 8.25
N HIS A 29 -4.07 -14.24 8.80
CA HIS A 29 -3.44 -14.23 10.11
C HIS A 29 -2.23 -13.29 10.21
N LEU A 30 -1.44 -13.14 9.14
CA LEU A 30 -0.36 -12.15 9.10
C LEU A 30 -0.95 -10.74 9.12
N ASN A 31 -1.97 -10.48 8.31
CA ASN A 31 -2.61 -9.17 8.23
C ASN A 31 -3.29 -8.76 9.54
N ASP A 32 -3.95 -9.69 10.23
CA ASP A 32 -4.53 -9.46 11.56
C ASP A 32 -3.45 -9.05 12.56
N ASN A 33 -2.34 -9.79 12.62
CA ASN A 33 -1.23 -9.47 13.52
C ASN A 33 -0.60 -8.11 13.19
N LEU A 34 -0.40 -7.79 11.90
CA LEU A 34 0.12 -6.49 11.47
C LEU A 34 -0.86 -5.35 11.83
N ALA A 35 -2.17 -5.59 11.73
CA ALA A 35 -3.21 -4.62 12.04
C ALA A 35 -3.27 -4.22 13.53
N GLU A 36 -2.68 -5.04 14.41
CA GLU A 36 -2.57 -4.80 15.84
C GLU A 36 -1.28 -4.08 16.26
N ILE A 37 -0.28 -3.95 15.38
CA ILE A 37 0.98 -3.28 15.72
C ILE A 37 0.73 -1.77 15.88
N PRO A 38 0.99 -1.18 17.07
CA PRO A 38 0.85 0.27 17.23
C PRO A 38 1.86 1.02 16.36
N VAL A 39 1.40 2.01 15.61
CA VAL A 39 2.25 2.85 14.76
C VAL A 39 3.33 3.60 15.57
N ALA A 40 3.07 3.89 16.85
CA ALA A 40 4.07 4.43 17.77
C ALA A 40 5.31 3.53 17.91
N ILE A 41 5.19 2.20 17.73
CA ILE A 41 6.33 1.28 17.71
C ILE A 41 7.10 1.41 16.39
N LEU A 42 6.41 1.48 15.25
CA LEU A 42 7.03 1.67 13.94
C LEU A 42 7.80 3.00 13.85
N LYS A 43 7.26 4.05 14.50
CA LYS A 43 7.92 5.34 14.66
C LYS A 43 9.19 5.27 15.50
N GLN A 44 9.45 4.22 16.28
CA GLN A 44 10.71 4.08 17.04
C GLN A 44 11.85 3.51 16.19
N SER A 45 11.57 2.98 15.01
CA SER A 45 12.58 2.43 14.11
C SER A 45 13.71 3.42 13.81
N SER A 46 14.93 2.91 13.62
CA SER A 46 16.06 3.69 13.14
C SER A 46 15.84 4.17 11.70
N THR A 47 15.06 3.42 10.92
CA THR A 47 14.65 3.80 9.57
C THR A 47 13.41 4.66 9.64
N ARG A 48 13.60 5.98 9.61
CA ARG A 48 12.51 6.96 9.67
C ARG A 48 11.81 7.09 8.31
N SER A 49 10.55 7.46 8.36
CA SER A 49 9.74 7.79 7.19
C SER A 49 8.97 9.08 7.44
N ASP A 50 8.47 9.70 6.37
CA ASP A 50 7.57 10.85 6.50
C ASP A 50 6.24 10.45 7.14
N GLU A 51 5.54 11.44 7.70
CA GLU A 51 4.30 11.22 8.46
C GLU A 51 3.21 10.55 7.63
N TYR A 52 3.12 10.84 6.32
CA TYR A 52 2.13 10.22 5.44
C TYR A 52 2.20 8.70 5.45
N LEU A 53 3.40 8.12 5.60
CA LEU A 53 3.57 6.67 5.59
C LEU A 53 2.90 6.06 6.82
N TYR A 54 3.09 6.68 7.98
CA TYR A 54 2.48 6.22 9.22
C TYR A 54 0.96 6.38 9.20
N LEU A 55 0.44 7.48 8.65
CA LEU A 55 -1.00 7.69 8.49
C LEU A 55 -1.61 6.73 7.45
N GLN A 56 -0.89 6.40 6.38
CA GLN A 56 -1.30 5.36 5.42
C GLN A 56 -1.41 3.99 6.12
N ILE A 57 -0.47 3.65 7.00
CA ILE A 57 -0.55 2.44 7.81
C ILE A 57 -1.81 2.47 8.68
N GLU A 58 -2.06 3.56 9.42
CA GLU A 58 -3.27 3.66 10.25
C GLU A 58 -4.55 3.53 9.43
N ALA A 59 -4.59 4.10 8.22
CA ALA A 59 -5.71 3.95 7.30
C ALA A 59 -5.91 2.49 6.86
N LEU A 60 -4.83 1.76 6.53
CA LEU A 60 -4.89 0.33 6.18
C LEU A 60 -5.30 -0.54 7.36
N GLN A 61 -4.78 -0.28 8.56
CA GLN A 61 -5.18 -0.98 9.78
C GLN A 61 -6.67 -0.78 10.08
N SER A 62 -7.13 0.46 9.97
CA SER A 62 -8.54 0.84 10.15
C SER A 62 -9.44 0.16 9.13
N PHE A 63 -9.04 0.19 7.85
CA PHE A 63 -9.74 -0.48 6.77
C PHE A 63 -9.85 -1.98 6.99
N TRP A 64 -8.74 -2.64 7.34
CA TRP A 64 -8.70 -4.07 7.59
C TRP A 64 -9.63 -4.48 8.72
N LYS A 65 -9.66 -3.69 9.80
CA LYS A 65 -10.52 -3.92 10.97
C LYS A 65 -11.98 -3.49 10.78
N GLY A 66 -12.33 -2.93 9.62
CA GLY A 66 -13.69 -2.42 9.36
C GLY A 66 -14.10 -1.25 10.27
N ALA A 67 -13.14 -0.44 10.72
CA ALA A 67 -13.41 0.64 11.66
C ALA A 67 -14.16 1.81 10.99
N ALA A 68 -15.09 2.42 11.73
CA ALA A 68 -16.00 3.47 11.21
C ALA A 68 -15.27 4.76 10.79
N ASP A 69 -14.10 5.03 11.34
CA ASP A 69 -13.27 6.21 11.07
C ASP A 69 -12.27 6.00 9.91
N THR A 70 -12.35 4.87 9.20
CA THR A 70 -11.50 4.59 8.03
C THR A 70 -11.51 5.70 6.98
N PRO A 71 -12.67 6.26 6.56
CA PRO A 71 -12.69 7.34 5.56
C PRO A 71 -11.88 8.57 6.01
N GLN A 72 -11.98 8.94 7.29
CA GLN A 72 -11.25 10.07 7.85
C GLN A 72 -9.74 9.82 7.84
N ARG A 73 -9.29 8.61 8.22
CA ARG A 73 -7.87 8.25 8.19
C ARG A 73 -7.29 8.27 6.78
N VAL A 74 -8.05 7.82 5.78
CA VAL A 74 -7.63 7.89 4.37
C VAL A 74 -7.44 9.35 3.93
N ILE A 75 -8.35 10.24 4.32
CA ILE A 75 -8.25 11.69 4.03
C ILE A 75 -7.02 12.30 4.72
N GLU A 76 -6.74 11.93 5.97
CA GLU A 76 -5.58 12.40 6.72
C GLU A 76 -4.26 11.94 6.10
N ALA A 77 -4.18 10.66 5.73
CA ALA A 77 -3.04 10.10 5.00
C ALA A 77 -2.80 10.85 3.68
N MET A 78 -3.88 11.11 2.92
CA MET A 78 -3.81 11.87 1.66
C MET A 78 -3.28 13.29 1.89
N LYS A 79 -3.80 14.03 2.88
CA LYS A 79 -3.34 15.39 3.19
C LYS A 79 -1.86 15.44 3.58
N ALA A 80 -1.38 14.43 4.30
CA ALA A 80 0.02 14.37 4.73
C ALA A 80 1.02 14.12 3.58
N THR A 81 0.54 13.77 2.38
CA THR A 81 1.38 13.66 1.17
C THR A 81 1.69 15.00 0.51
N ASP A 82 1.23 16.13 1.08
CA ASP A 82 1.55 17.46 0.59
C ASP A 82 3.08 17.60 0.39
N PRO A 83 3.55 18.01 -0.80
CA PRO A 83 4.97 18.19 -1.09
C PRO A 83 5.74 19.02 -0.04
N GLU A 84 5.10 20.00 0.59
CA GLU A 84 5.73 20.86 1.60
C GLU A 84 5.99 20.13 2.93
N LEU A 85 5.29 19.02 3.18
CA LEU A 85 5.44 18.22 4.40
C LEU A 85 6.49 17.10 4.26
N ILE A 86 6.97 16.83 3.04
CA ILE A 86 7.94 15.76 2.77
C ILE A 86 9.36 16.19 3.18
N LYS A 87 9.95 15.44 4.11
CA LYS A 87 11.26 15.76 4.73
C LYS A 87 12.27 14.63 4.63
N VAL A 88 11.84 13.37 4.67
CA VAL A 88 12.70 12.19 4.74
C VAL A 88 12.83 11.52 3.37
N GLY A 89 11.71 11.25 2.72
CA GLY A 89 11.63 10.68 1.39
C GLY A 89 11.71 11.74 0.29
N THR A 90 11.22 11.37 -0.90
CA THR A 90 11.16 12.30 -2.04
C THR A 90 9.71 12.64 -2.37
N VAL A 91 9.47 13.90 -2.75
CA VAL A 91 8.16 14.35 -3.27
C VAL A 91 7.73 13.49 -4.46
N ASP A 92 8.68 13.08 -5.30
CA ASP A 92 8.40 12.25 -6.45
C ASP A 92 7.88 10.84 -6.07
N TYR A 93 8.45 10.20 -5.05
CA TYR A 93 7.92 8.93 -4.54
C TYR A 93 6.53 9.14 -3.92
N ALA A 94 6.37 10.16 -3.06
CA ALA A 94 5.09 10.45 -2.41
C ALA A 94 3.96 10.62 -3.44
N LEU A 95 4.17 11.43 -4.48
CA LEU A 95 3.14 11.74 -5.48
C LEU A 95 2.86 10.61 -6.49
N ASN A 96 3.90 9.87 -6.90
CA ASN A 96 3.73 8.82 -7.92
C ASN A 96 3.42 7.44 -7.33
N ILE A 97 3.76 7.18 -6.07
CA ILE A 97 3.53 5.90 -5.40
C ILE A 97 2.48 6.07 -4.29
N ALA A 98 2.82 6.74 -3.18
CA ALA A 98 1.97 6.77 -1.99
C ALA A 98 0.57 7.36 -2.24
N VAL A 99 0.47 8.51 -2.91
CA VAL A 99 -0.83 9.12 -3.26
C VAL A 99 -1.68 8.18 -4.10
N ARG A 100 -1.07 7.39 -4.99
CA ARG A 100 -1.81 6.47 -5.85
C ARG A 100 -2.34 5.27 -5.08
N GLU A 101 -1.57 4.75 -4.14
CA GLU A 101 -2.02 3.70 -3.22
C GLU A 101 -3.16 4.20 -2.31
N ILE A 102 -3.03 5.40 -1.74
CA ILE A 102 -4.06 5.98 -0.86
C ILE A 102 -5.36 6.27 -1.67
N ASP A 103 -5.24 6.74 -2.92
CA ASP A 103 -6.38 6.92 -3.82
C ASP A 103 -7.08 5.58 -4.13
N LEU A 104 -6.32 4.51 -4.41
CA LEU A 104 -6.91 3.18 -4.60
C LEU A 104 -7.60 2.64 -3.34
N LEU A 105 -7.02 2.86 -2.16
CA LEU A 105 -7.66 2.53 -0.89
C LEU A 105 -8.97 3.32 -0.69
N PHE A 106 -9.00 4.59 -1.08
CA PHE A 106 -10.23 5.37 -1.09
C PHE A 106 -11.29 4.76 -2.03
N ARG A 107 -10.91 4.38 -3.26
CA ARG A 107 -11.83 3.72 -4.21
C ARG A 107 -12.35 2.37 -3.72
N LEU A 108 -11.57 1.63 -2.92
CA LEU A 108 -12.05 0.41 -2.27
C LEU A 108 -13.17 0.66 -1.26
N LEU A 109 -13.21 1.84 -0.62
CA LEU A 109 -14.29 2.20 0.30
C LEU A 109 -15.59 2.50 -0.44
N GLU A 110 -15.51 3.05 -1.64
CA GLU A 110 -16.67 3.35 -2.49
C GLU A 110 -17.28 2.09 -3.10
N ASN A 111 -16.51 0.99 -3.19
CA ASN A 111 -16.90 -0.27 -3.82
C ASN A 111 -17.41 -0.09 -5.27
N ASP A 112 -16.84 0.87 -5.99
CA ASP A 112 -17.16 1.20 -7.39
C ASP A 112 -16.07 0.64 -8.31
N SER A 113 -16.43 -0.39 -9.10
CA SER A 113 -15.47 -1.04 -10.01
C SER A 113 -15.01 -0.10 -11.12
N VAL A 114 -15.86 0.80 -11.63
CA VAL A 114 -15.50 1.71 -12.72
C VAL A 114 -14.48 2.72 -12.21
N ALA A 115 -14.80 3.40 -11.10
CA ALA A 115 -13.89 4.38 -10.50
C ALA A 115 -12.56 3.75 -10.04
N PHE A 116 -12.59 2.52 -9.53
CA PHE A 116 -11.38 1.80 -9.15
C PHE A 116 -10.48 1.50 -10.35
N ASN A 117 -11.01 1.02 -11.47
CA ASN A 117 -10.20 0.74 -12.67
C ASN A 117 -9.61 2.02 -13.27
N GLU A 118 -10.35 3.13 -13.28
CA GLU A 118 -9.82 4.42 -13.72
C GLU A 118 -8.64 4.90 -12.87
N SER A 119 -8.74 4.75 -11.53
CA SER A 119 -7.65 5.06 -10.61
C SER A 119 -6.49 4.07 -10.75
N LEU A 120 -6.77 2.79 -11.01
CA LEU A 120 -5.76 1.74 -11.20
C LEU A 120 -4.86 2.01 -12.41
N ILE A 121 -5.43 2.42 -13.55
CA ILE A 121 -4.66 2.80 -14.73
C ILE A 121 -3.68 3.92 -14.38
N LYS A 122 -4.18 4.99 -13.73
CA LYS A 122 -3.35 6.14 -13.32
C LYS A 122 -2.26 5.71 -12.33
N ALA A 123 -2.56 4.80 -11.40
CA ALA A 123 -1.60 4.29 -10.44
C ALA A 123 -0.46 3.52 -11.13
N LEU A 124 -0.79 2.64 -12.07
CA LEU A 124 0.19 1.85 -12.83
C LEU A 124 1.07 2.72 -13.73
N GLU A 125 0.49 3.72 -14.41
CA GLU A 125 1.26 4.70 -15.19
C GLU A 125 2.26 5.47 -14.32
N ARG A 126 1.86 5.84 -13.12
CA ARG A 126 2.70 6.59 -12.17
C ARG A 126 3.78 5.71 -11.54
N HIS A 127 3.47 4.46 -11.22
CA HIS A 127 4.44 3.45 -10.83
C HIS A 127 5.52 3.29 -11.91
N LYS A 128 5.10 3.05 -13.16
CA LYS A 128 6.02 2.97 -14.30
C LYS A 128 6.87 4.23 -14.45
N LYS A 129 6.26 5.42 -14.35
CA LYS A 129 6.97 6.70 -14.44
C LYS A 129 8.07 6.86 -13.38
N HIS A 130 7.79 6.45 -12.14
CA HIS A 130 8.76 6.54 -11.05
C HIS A 130 9.91 5.55 -11.26
N TRP A 131 9.59 4.27 -11.48
CA TRP A 131 10.57 3.19 -11.51
C TRP A 131 11.36 3.10 -12.83
N SER A 132 10.86 3.66 -13.94
CA SER A 132 11.59 3.67 -15.22
C SER A 132 12.72 4.72 -15.28
N LYS A 133 12.95 5.49 -14.21
CA LYS A 133 14.03 6.48 -14.17
C LYS A 133 15.40 5.82 -14.28
N LYS A 134 16.36 6.51 -14.90
CA LYS A 134 17.70 5.95 -15.19
C LYS A 134 18.40 5.34 -13.97
N ASN A 135 18.23 5.95 -12.80
CA ASN A 135 18.81 5.52 -11.53
C ASN A 135 17.99 4.45 -10.78
N LEU A 136 16.75 4.19 -11.19
CA LEU A 136 15.82 3.25 -10.53
C LEU A 136 15.41 2.07 -11.41
N LYS A 137 15.70 2.09 -12.72
CA LYS A 137 15.21 1.10 -13.69
C LYS A 137 15.57 -0.36 -13.40
N ASN A 138 16.60 -0.59 -12.58
CA ASN A 138 17.05 -1.93 -12.18
C ASN A 138 16.77 -2.19 -10.68
N ASP A 139 16.05 -1.30 -10.01
CA ASP A 139 15.65 -1.50 -8.62
C ASP A 139 14.53 -2.53 -8.57
N PRO A 140 14.72 -3.66 -7.84
CA PRO A 140 13.73 -4.72 -7.77
C PRO A 140 12.40 -4.29 -7.15
N ASN A 141 12.38 -3.22 -6.34
CA ASN A 141 11.14 -2.67 -5.78
C ASN A 141 10.21 -2.10 -6.86
N GLY A 142 10.73 -1.82 -8.06
CA GLY A 142 9.93 -1.35 -9.19
C GLY A 142 9.33 -2.45 -10.07
N PHE A 143 9.76 -3.70 -9.92
CA PHE A 143 9.34 -4.79 -10.81
C PHE A 143 7.88 -5.18 -10.60
N ILE A 144 7.44 -5.19 -9.36
CA ILE A 144 6.05 -5.44 -8.97
C ILE A 144 5.56 -4.25 -8.16
N ALA A 145 4.36 -3.77 -8.45
CA ALA A 145 3.74 -2.69 -7.69
C ALA A 145 3.04 -3.27 -6.45
N PHE A 146 3.80 -3.66 -5.41
CA PHE A 146 3.24 -4.40 -4.26
C PHE A 146 2.01 -3.74 -3.64
N GLY A 147 2.03 -2.42 -3.43
CA GLY A 147 0.87 -1.71 -2.89
C GLY A 147 -0.34 -1.76 -3.79
N ILE A 148 -0.16 -1.58 -5.10
CA ILE A 148 -1.23 -1.71 -6.08
C ILE A 148 -1.74 -3.16 -6.12
N LEU A 149 -0.84 -4.14 -6.15
CA LEU A 149 -1.16 -5.57 -6.20
C LEU A 149 -2.01 -6.01 -5.00
N GLY A 150 -1.65 -5.57 -3.78
CA GLY A 150 -2.43 -5.86 -2.58
C GLY A 150 -3.83 -5.24 -2.64
N LEU A 151 -3.95 -3.99 -3.07
CA LEU A 151 -5.25 -3.32 -3.18
C LEU A 151 -6.15 -3.93 -4.27
N VAL A 152 -5.57 -4.31 -5.41
CA VAL A 152 -6.27 -5.05 -6.49
C VAL A 152 -6.73 -6.43 -6.00
N SER A 153 -5.92 -7.10 -5.18
CA SER A 153 -6.31 -8.38 -4.56
C SER A 153 -7.56 -8.23 -3.69
N ILE A 154 -7.62 -7.19 -2.84
CA ILE A 154 -8.82 -6.91 -2.02
C ILE A 154 -10.03 -6.61 -2.89
N ALA A 155 -9.86 -5.76 -3.93
CA ALA A 155 -10.95 -5.42 -4.85
C ALA A 155 -11.53 -6.69 -5.48
N TYR A 156 -10.67 -7.58 -5.98
CA TYR A 156 -11.05 -8.84 -6.60
C TYR A 156 -11.79 -9.76 -5.60
N GLU A 157 -11.30 -9.91 -4.37
CA GLU A 157 -11.97 -10.71 -3.33
C GLU A 157 -13.35 -10.16 -2.95
N ARG A 158 -13.55 -8.85 -3.05
CA ARG A 158 -14.85 -8.19 -2.83
C ARG A 158 -15.81 -8.32 -4.03
N GLY A 159 -15.40 -9.02 -5.08
CA GLY A 159 -16.20 -9.22 -6.28
C GLY A 159 -16.19 -8.02 -7.25
N MET A 160 -15.26 -7.07 -7.07
CA MET A 160 -15.08 -5.99 -8.04
C MET A 160 -14.45 -6.54 -9.33
N THR A 161 -14.93 -6.06 -10.48
CA THR A 161 -14.35 -6.42 -11.78
C THR A 161 -13.03 -5.69 -11.97
N ILE A 162 -11.94 -6.41 -12.25
CA ILE A 162 -10.64 -5.85 -12.61
C ILE A 162 -10.44 -6.02 -14.11
N GLU A 163 -10.44 -4.91 -14.85
CA GLU A 163 -10.34 -4.89 -16.32
C GLU A 163 -8.91 -4.64 -16.80
N VAL A 164 -8.05 -4.13 -15.93
CA VAL A 164 -6.68 -3.74 -16.26
C VAL A 164 -5.74 -4.94 -16.16
N GLU A 165 -4.99 -5.18 -17.23
CA GLU A 165 -3.88 -6.15 -17.25
C GLU A 165 -2.53 -5.44 -17.26
N SER A 166 -1.59 -5.87 -16.41
CA SER A 166 -0.25 -5.30 -16.33
C SER A 166 0.74 -6.27 -15.68
N ASP A 167 1.98 -6.29 -16.18
CA ASP A 167 3.07 -7.07 -15.60
C ASP A 167 3.42 -6.62 -14.17
N TYR A 168 3.10 -5.38 -13.79
CA TYR A 168 3.30 -4.88 -12.43
C TYR A 168 2.31 -5.46 -11.41
N ILE A 169 1.18 -6.01 -11.88
CA ILE A 169 0.14 -6.65 -11.07
C ILE A 169 -0.25 -8.00 -11.67
N PRO A 170 0.61 -9.03 -11.59
CA PRO A 170 0.36 -10.29 -12.29
C PRO A 170 -0.98 -10.92 -11.88
N LYS A 171 -1.81 -11.21 -12.88
CA LYS A 171 -3.19 -11.70 -12.72
C LYS A 171 -3.30 -12.94 -11.85
N TYR A 172 -2.43 -13.91 -12.10
CA TYR A 172 -2.40 -15.16 -11.33
C TYR A 172 -2.12 -14.92 -9.83
N ILE A 173 -1.45 -13.82 -9.45
CA ILE A 173 -1.18 -13.47 -8.05
C ILE A 173 -2.42 -12.83 -7.42
N PHE A 174 -2.95 -11.74 -8.00
CA PHE A 174 -4.07 -11.05 -7.35
C PHE A 174 -5.36 -11.87 -7.32
N GLN A 175 -5.52 -12.84 -8.24
CA GLN A 175 -6.62 -13.81 -8.23
C GLN A 175 -6.40 -14.96 -7.23
N GLY A 176 -5.19 -15.12 -6.69
CA GLY A 176 -4.84 -16.22 -5.78
C GLY A 176 -4.70 -17.58 -6.46
N ASP A 177 -4.56 -17.64 -7.78
CA ASP A 177 -4.52 -18.90 -8.53
C ASP A 177 -3.26 -19.72 -8.26
N PHE A 178 -2.17 -19.08 -7.85
CA PHE A 178 -0.90 -19.74 -7.49
C PHE A 178 -0.95 -20.53 -6.16
N LEU A 179 -2.00 -20.37 -5.38
CA LEU A 179 -2.19 -21.08 -4.10
C LEU A 179 -2.90 -22.44 -4.29
N LYS A 180 -3.36 -22.74 -5.50
CA LYS A 180 -4.08 -23.97 -5.87
C LYS A 180 -3.10 -25.03 -6.37
#